data_AF-A0A7X0TX61-F1
#
_entry.id   AF-A0A7X0TX61-F1
#
_cell.length_a   1.000
_cell.length_b   1.000
_cell.length_c   1.000
_cell.angle_alpha   90.00
_cell.angle_beta   90.00
_cell.angle_gamma   90.00
#
_symmetry.space_group_name_H-M   'P 1'
#
loop_
_entity.id
_entity.type
_entity.pdbx_description
1 polymer ?
#
loop_
_entity_poly.entity_id
_entity_poly.type
_entity_poly.pdbx_seq_one_letter_code
_entity_poly.pdbx_strand_id
1 'polypeptide(L)'
;MTARAQEPQTMGHEQGPAFEWAPYRPSGGTLRVSHTSCCGRYEWGREGGSFFVLRSTGDGYQETGRGRYRYALDVYIALAETHNAEHIRRGETPEPDTFLARRGQRG
;
A
#
# COMPACT_ATOMS: atom_id res chain seq x y z
N MET A 1 44.65 -5.96 -21.47
CA MET A 1 44.51 -5.71 -20.02
C MET A 1 44.04 -4.27 -19.91
N THR A 2 42.80 -3.95 -19.54
CA THR A 2 42.23 -4.13 -18.20
C THR A 2 40.70 -4.23 -18.31
N ALA A 3 40.12 -5.31 -17.76
CA ALA A 3 38.68 -5.48 -17.67
C ALA A 3 38.12 -4.53 -16.61
N ARG A 4 37.15 -3.68 -16.98
CA ARG A 4 36.36 -2.91 -16.01
C ARG A 4 35.37 -3.87 -15.35
N ALA A 5 35.53 -4.05 -14.04
CA ALA A 5 34.57 -4.77 -13.22
C ALA A 5 33.23 -4.01 -13.29
N GLN A 6 32.24 -4.66 -13.91
CA GLN A 6 30.88 -4.17 -13.99
C GLN A 6 30.19 -4.57 -12.69
N GLU A 7 29.83 -3.56 -11.91
CA GLU A 7 29.11 -3.71 -10.65
C GLU A 7 27.80 -4.48 -10.88
N PRO A 8 27.43 -5.44 -9.99
CA PRO A 8 26.18 -6.17 -10.14
C PRO A 8 25.02 -5.21 -9.96
N GLN A 9 24.28 -5.00 -11.04
CA GLN A 9 23.02 -4.29 -11.06
C GLN A 9 22.02 -5.10 -10.24
N THR A 10 21.87 -4.76 -8.96
CA THR A 10 20.86 -5.35 -8.09
C THR A 10 19.50 -5.17 -8.77
N MET A 11 18.91 -6.31 -9.06
CA MET A 11 17.73 -6.53 -9.88
C MET A 11 16.65 -5.49 -9.63
N GLY A 12 16.07 -4.98 -10.73
CA GLY A 12 14.92 -4.09 -10.69
C GLY A 12 13.88 -4.64 -9.73
N HIS A 13 13.71 -3.95 -8.60
CA HIS A 13 12.61 -4.21 -7.69
C HIS A 13 11.36 -4.01 -8.51
N GLU A 14 10.63 -5.08 -8.79
CA GLU A 14 9.35 -5.05 -9.48
C GLU A 14 8.48 -3.98 -8.82
N GLN A 15 8.40 -2.84 -9.50
CA GLN A 15 7.71 -1.66 -9.04
C GLN A 15 6.23 -2.03 -9.10
N GLY A 16 5.67 -2.43 -7.95
CA GLY A 16 4.23 -2.36 -7.76
C GLY A 16 3.72 -0.98 -8.20
N PRO A 17 2.44 -0.84 -8.57
CA PRO A 17 1.91 0.38 -9.16
C PRO A 17 2.43 1.62 -8.42
N ALA A 18 3.07 2.52 -9.17
CA ALA A 18 3.71 3.71 -8.61
C ALA A 18 2.62 4.68 -8.13
N PHE A 19 2.16 4.48 -6.91
CA PHE A 19 1.19 5.36 -6.27
C PHE A 19 1.91 6.63 -5.81
N GLU A 20 1.36 7.78 -6.19
CA GLU A 20 1.82 9.06 -5.68
C GLU A 20 1.38 9.19 -4.21
N TRP A 21 2.36 9.42 -3.33
CA TRP A 21 2.13 9.60 -1.90
C TRP A 21 2.27 11.08 -1.56
N ALA A 22 1.22 11.64 -0.96
CA ALA A 22 1.21 13.01 -0.48
C ALA A 22 1.15 13.02 1.06
N PRO A 23 1.66 14.07 1.73
CA PRO A 23 1.43 14.24 3.17
C PRO A 23 -0.07 14.24 3.48
N TYR A 24 -0.50 13.46 4.47
CA TYR A 24 -1.88 13.48 4.93
C TYR A 24 -2.21 14.85 5.50
N ARG A 25 -3.24 15.50 4.94
CA ARG A 25 -3.76 16.78 5.43
C ARG A 25 -5.21 16.59 5.84
N PRO A 26 -5.54 16.70 7.14
CA PRO A 26 -6.92 16.61 7.60
C PRO A 26 -7.77 17.67 6.89
N SER A 27 -8.87 17.25 6.28
CA SER A 27 -9.78 18.14 5.56
C SER A 27 -10.90 18.70 6.43
N GLY A 28 -10.78 18.59 7.76
CA GLY A 28 -11.76 19.06 8.74
C GLY A 28 -12.88 18.07 9.06
N GLY A 29 -12.81 16.84 8.53
CA GLY A 29 -13.72 15.75 8.90
C GLY A 29 -13.12 14.86 10.00
N THR A 30 -13.95 14.01 10.62
CA THR A 30 -13.42 12.93 11.47
C THR A 30 -12.81 11.85 10.59
N LEU A 31 -11.49 11.68 10.66
CA LEU A 31 -10.79 10.54 10.09
C LEU A 31 -11.32 9.23 10.70
N ARG A 32 -11.71 8.28 9.86
CA ARG A 32 -12.07 6.93 10.28
C ARG A 32 -11.24 5.91 9.52
N VAL A 33 -10.37 5.20 10.24
CA VAL A 33 -9.69 4.00 9.73
C VAL A 33 -10.62 2.81 9.90
N SER A 34 -10.90 2.09 8.82
CA SER A 34 -11.87 0.98 8.83
C SER A 34 -11.24 -0.40 8.65
N HIS A 35 -9.98 -0.44 8.23
CA HIS A 35 -9.25 -1.67 7.93
C HIS A 35 -7.76 -1.36 7.88
N THR A 36 -6.94 -2.33 8.26
CA THR A 36 -5.48 -2.19 8.35
C THR A 36 -4.85 -3.46 7.81
N SER A 37 -3.77 -3.31 7.02
CA SER A 37 -3.02 -4.44 6.46
C SER A 37 -2.32 -5.25 7.55
N CYS A 38 -1.91 -6.49 7.23
CA CYS A 38 -1.30 -7.48 8.14
C CYS A 38 -0.24 -6.97 9.14
N CYS A 39 0.56 -5.95 8.81
CA CYS A 39 1.56 -5.38 9.73
C CYS A 39 1.36 -3.87 10.03
N GLY A 40 0.17 -3.33 9.77
CA GLY A 40 -0.08 -1.89 9.98
C GLY A 40 0.53 -0.97 8.94
N ARG A 41 1.16 -1.51 7.89
CA ARG A 41 1.84 -0.70 6.87
C ARG A 41 0.89 0.21 6.08
N TYR A 42 -0.30 -0.29 5.78
CA TYR A 42 -1.34 0.45 5.08
C TYR A 42 -2.66 0.42 5.84
N GLU A 43 -3.29 1.57 5.92
CA GLU A 43 -4.56 1.77 6.61
C GLU A 43 -5.60 2.33 5.63
N TRP A 44 -6.80 1.78 5.68
CA TRP A 44 -7.94 2.22 4.89
C TRP A 44 -8.68 3.34 5.62
N GLY A 45 -8.52 4.57 5.14
CA GLY A 45 -9.11 5.77 5.72
C GLY A 45 -10.34 6.26 4.97
N ARG A 46 -11.24 6.92 5.70
CA ARG A 46 -12.26 7.81 5.13
C ARG A 46 -12.36 9.10 5.91
N GLU A 47 -12.58 10.20 5.19
CA GLU A 47 -12.77 11.55 5.74
C GLU A 47 -13.65 12.35 4.78
N GLY A 48 -14.66 13.06 5.31
CA GLY A 48 -15.49 13.97 4.51
C GLY A 48 -16.19 13.31 3.30
N GLY A 49 -16.51 12.01 3.37
CA GLY A 49 -17.10 11.26 2.25
C GLY A 49 -16.10 10.78 1.19
N SER A 50 -14.82 11.10 1.33
CA SER A 50 -13.72 10.57 0.52
C SER A 50 -13.04 9.40 1.21
N PHE A 51 -12.52 8.48 0.41
CA PHE A 51 -11.75 7.31 0.84
C PHE A 51 -10.33 7.43 0.34
N PHE A 52 -9.36 6.91 1.10
CA PHE A 52 -7.94 6.96 0.78
C PHE A 52 -7.19 5.88 1.56
N VAL A 53 -5.94 5.65 1.17
CA VAL A 53 -5.02 4.76 1.90
C VAL A 53 -4.00 5.61 2.62
N LEU A 54 -3.76 5.31 3.90
CA LEU A 54 -2.71 5.91 4.70
C LEU A 54 -1.54 4.95 4.86
N ARG A 55 -0.35 5.52 5.02
CA ARG A 55 0.83 4.83 5.55
C ARG A 55 1.52 5.70 6.59
N SER A 56 2.05 5.09 7.64
CA SER A 56 2.91 5.79 8.60
C SER A 56 4.32 5.95 8.03
N THR A 57 4.92 7.13 8.22
CA THR A 57 6.31 7.41 7.80
C THR A 57 7.22 7.79 8.97
N GLY A 58 6.82 7.49 10.21
CA GLY A 58 7.57 7.85 11.43
C GLY A 58 7.32 9.30 11.87
N ASP A 59 7.42 10.26 10.96
CA ASP A 59 7.18 11.70 11.23
C ASP A 59 5.71 12.11 11.07
N GLY A 60 4.84 11.17 10.69
CA GLY A 60 3.44 11.42 10.43
C GLY A 60 2.84 10.39 9.48
N TYR A 61 1.81 10.82 8.76
CA TYR A 61 1.10 9.99 7.79
C TYR A 61 1.21 10.57 6.39
N GLN A 62 1.32 9.66 5.42
CA GLN A 62 1.11 9.96 4.01
C GLN A 62 -0.15 9.27 3.52
N GLU A 63 -0.81 9.89 2.55
CA GLU A 63 -1.99 9.35 1.90
C GLU A 63 -1.75 9.10 0.41
N THR A 64 -2.53 8.19 -0.14
CA THR A 64 -2.66 7.99 -1.59
C THR A 64 -4.08 7.55 -1.95
N GLY A 65 -4.40 7.59 -3.23
CA GLY A 65 -5.66 7.04 -3.75
C GLY A 65 -6.91 7.79 -3.28
N ARG A 66 -6.80 9.07 -2.88
CA ARG A 66 -7.95 9.85 -2.40
C ARG A 66 -9.03 9.97 -3.48
N GLY A 67 -10.25 9.59 -3.13
CA GLY A 67 -11.39 9.71 -4.03
C GLY A 67 -12.61 8.90 -3.60
N ARG A 68 -13.34 8.38 -4.59
CA ARG A 68 -14.52 7.54 -4.37
C ARG A 68 -14.12 6.18 -3.82
N TYR A 69 -15.04 5.54 -3.10
CA TYR A 69 -14.84 4.24 -2.47
C TYR A 69 -14.16 3.20 -3.37
N ARG A 70 -14.66 3.00 -4.59
CA ARG A 70 -14.13 1.96 -5.49
C ARG A 70 -12.68 2.24 -5.91
N TYR A 71 -12.39 3.48 -6.31
CA TYR A 71 -11.03 3.87 -6.72
C TYR A 71 -10.02 3.68 -5.60
N ALA A 72 -10.34 4.20 -4.42
CA ALA A 72 -9.47 4.02 -3.27
C ALA A 72 -9.29 2.52 -2.96
N LEU A 73 -10.36 1.71 -3.05
CA LEU A 73 -10.32 0.29 -2.69
C LEU A 73 -9.41 -0.48 -3.64
N ASP A 74 -9.46 -0.17 -4.93
CA ASP A 74 -8.56 -0.74 -5.93
C ASP A 74 -7.10 -0.37 -5.63
N VAL A 75 -6.83 0.88 -5.20
CA VAL A 75 -5.50 1.32 -4.73
C VAL A 75 -5.05 0.54 -3.49
N TYR A 76 -5.94 0.38 -2.49
CA TYR A 76 -5.65 -0.39 -1.28
C TYR A 76 -5.29 -1.83 -1.60
N ILE A 77 -6.09 -2.50 -2.43
CA ILE A 77 -5.88 -3.88 -2.84
C ILE A 77 -4.52 -4.02 -3.53
N ALA A 78 -4.21 -3.16 -4.49
CA ALA A 78 -2.94 -3.22 -5.21
C ALA A 78 -1.71 -3.02 -4.29
N LEU A 79 -1.82 -2.13 -3.29
CA LEU A 79 -0.80 -1.94 -2.26
C LEU A 79 -0.66 -3.17 -1.36
N ALA A 80 -1.77 -3.72 -0.90
CA ALA A 80 -1.81 -4.90 -0.06
C ALA A 80 -1.29 -6.16 -0.80
N GLU A 81 -1.58 -6.32 -2.10
CA GLU A 81 -1.04 -7.39 -2.94
C GLU A 81 0.47 -7.29 -3.10
N THR A 82 0.98 -6.09 -3.40
CA THR A 82 2.42 -5.83 -3.51
C THR A 82 3.13 -6.13 -2.20
N HIS A 83 2.52 -5.76 -1.08
CA HIS A 83 3.07 -5.99 0.25
C HIS A 83 3.02 -7.47 0.67
N ASN A 84 1.94 -8.17 0.33
CA ASN A 84 1.85 -9.61 0.51
C ASN A 84 2.95 -10.34 -0.28
N ALA A 85 3.15 -9.96 -1.55
CA ALA A 85 4.24 -10.50 -2.37
C ALA A 85 5.63 -10.22 -1.75
N GLU A 86 5.82 -9.05 -1.12
CA GLU A 86 7.04 -8.73 -0.39
C GLU A 86 7.27 -9.66 0.81
N HIS A 87 6.24 -9.96 1.61
CA HIS A 87 6.34 -10.95 2.70
C HIS A 87 6.73 -12.33 2.17
N ILE A 88 6.07 -12.79 1.09
CA ILE A 88 6.38 -14.09 0.47
C ILE A 88 7.84 -14.14 -0.01
N ARG A 89 8.34 -13.07 -0.66
CA ARG A 89 9.75 -12.99 -1.09
C ARG A 89 10.72 -13.02 0.09
N ARG A 90 10.33 -12.50 1.26
CA ARG A 90 11.13 -12.53 2.49
C ARG A 90 11.03 -13.87 3.24
N GLY A 91 10.16 -14.79 2.79
CA GLY A 91 9.89 -16.05 3.47
C GLY A 91 9.00 -15.90 4.71
N GLU A 92 8.33 -14.77 4.86
CA GLU A 92 7.39 -14.51 5.95
C GLU A 92 5.99 -15.00 5.56
N THR A 93 5.21 -15.47 6.53
CA THR A 93 3.78 -15.78 6.31
C THR A 93 2.97 -14.52 6.57
N PRO A 94 2.38 -13.89 5.54
CA PRO A 94 1.57 -12.71 5.72
C PRO A 94 0.24 -13.08 6.36
N GLU A 95 -0.21 -12.30 7.33
CA GLU A 95 -1.56 -12.48 7.87
C GLU A 95 -2.62 -12.21 6.77
N PRO A 96 -3.73 -12.96 6.76
CA PRO A 96 -4.76 -12.80 5.76
C PRO A 96 -5.42 -11.42 5.85
N ASP A 97 -5.26 -10.61 4.81
CA ASP A 97 -5.95 -9.34 4.68
C ASP A 97 -7.39 -9.56 4.20
N THR A 98 -8.38 -9.07 4.97
CA THR A 98 -9.81 -9.26 4.67
C THR A 98 -10.24 -8.62 3.35
N PHE A 99 -9.65 -7.50 2.92
CA PHE A 99 -9.95 -6.93 1.61
C PHE A 99 -9.34 -7.75 0.47
N LEU A 100 -8.17 -8.35 0.67
CA LEU A 100 -7.59 -9.29 -0.29
C LEU A 100 -8.44 -10.57 -0.39
N ALA A 101 -8.87 -11.13 0.75
CA ALA A 101 -9.69 -12.34 0.79
C ALA A 101 -11.05 -12.15 0.07
N ARG A 102 -11.66 -10.97 0.21
CA ARG A 102 -12.95 -10.65 -0.44
C ARG A 102 -12.84 -10.45 -1.95
N ARG A 103 -11.67 -10.12 -2.49
CA ARG A 103 -11.46 -10.07 -3.95
C ARG A 103 -11.57 -11.47 -4.57
N GLY A 104 -11.04 -12.49 -3.87
CA GLY A 104 -11.10 -13.89 -4.31
C GLY A 104 -12.50 -14.53 -4.25
N GLN A 105 -13.47 -13.92 -3.56
CA GLN A 105 -14.84 -14.44 -3.43
C GLN A 105 -15.83 -13.90 -4.47
N ARG A 106 -15.41 -13.03 -5.40
CA ARG A 106 -16.23 -12.67 -6.56
C ARG A 106 -15.90 -13.57 -7.75
N GLY A 107 -16.37 -14.81 -7.67
CA GLY A 107 -16.50 -15.76 -8.77
C GLY A 107 -17.94 -16.19 -8.91
#